data_AF-A0A1Y3N9L6-F1
#
_entry.id   AF-A0A1Y3N9L6-F1
#
_cell.length_a   1.000
_cell.length_b   1.000
_cell.length_c   1.000
_cell.angle_alpha   90.00
_cell.angle_beta   90.00
_cell.angle_gamma   90.00
#
_symmetry.space_group_name_H-M   'P 1'
#
loop_
_entity.id
_entity.type
_entity.pdbx_description
1 polymer ?
#
loop_
_entity_poly.entity_id
_entity_poly.type
_entity_poly.pdbx_seq_one_letter_code
_entity_poly.pdbx_strand_id
1 'polypeptide(L)'
;MDLTDIECDENFNIEFLKFITDDILSYYGSSYVKKDEFERLIHNIGNNSKISYENDEFSKTPSFIRSSSQHLFPYSLGIYKDQEIDLLGCENLPSFNEKFEMECLNTLFNLCQLNEKDNKENNNDEFQIKRQKIAEVTYPILLLRCKKALLEYSHTFDIQNRCPLPRVKQEEIEFVLKQLNTIYVRPNLLQNTDLDNQSFKKELLLGSSSHLFYLYMPLCTCLKTNSEKIKLMIQDCLIRVGKVIGL
;
A
#
# COMPACT_ATOMS: atom_id res chain seq x y z
N MET A 1 -8.87 29.12 10.85
CA MET A 1 -7.98 28.01 11.20
C MET A 1 -6.64 28.42 10.66
N ASP A 2 -5.69 28.70 11.54
CA ASP A 2 -4.38 29.16 11.13
C ASP A 2 -3.55 27.97 10.65
N LEU A 3 -2.57 28.21 9.77
CA LEU A 3 -1.71 27.15 9.23
C LEU A 3 -1.00 26.36 10.35
N THR A 4 -0.72 27.04 11.46
CA THR A 4 -0.14 26.45 12.67
C THR A 4 -1.08 25.45 13.36
N ASP A 5 -2.39 25.71 13.35
CA ASP A 5 -3.38 24.81 13.97
C ASP A 5 -3.45 23.50 13.18
N ILE A 6 -3.42 23.61 11.85
CA ILE A 6 -3.40 22.47 10.93
C ILE A 6 -2.15 21.61 11.11
N GLU A 7 -0.97 22.22 11.19
CA GLU A 7 0.28 21.48 11.44
C GLU A 7 0.29 20.81 12.82
N CYS A 8 -0.32 21.44 13.83
CA CYS A 8 -0.45 20.85 15.16
C CYS A 8 -1.37 19.62 15.14
N ASP A 9 -2.52 19.71 14.46
CA ASP A 9 -3.45 18.59 14.30
C ASP A 9 -2.80 17.43 13.52
N GLU A 10 -2.06 17.72 12.45
CA GLU A 10 -1.32 16.72 11.67
C GLU A 10 -0.27 16.00 12.52
N ASN A 11 0.53 16.76 13.29
CA ASN A 11 1.53 16.20 14.19
C ASN A 11 0.89 15.34 15.29
N PHE A 12 -0.23 15.77 15.86
CA PHE A 12 -0.98 14.97 16.82
C PHE A 12 -1.43 13.64 16.21
N ASN A 13 -1.96 13.65 15.00
CA ASN A 13 -2.39 12.43 14.31
C ASN A 13 -1.22 11.47 14.04
N ILE A 14 -0.05 12.01 13.66
CA ILE A 14 1.17 11.21 13.47
C ILE A 14 1.63 10.58 14.78
N GLU A 15 1.68 11.34 15.88
CA GLU A 15 2.05 10.82 17.20
C GLU A 15 1.03 9.78 17.70
N PHE A 16 -0.25 9.99 17.44
CA PHE A 16 -1.30 9.03 17.77
C PHE A 16 -1.18 7.74 16.94
N LEU A 17 -0.84 7.83 15.66
CA LEU A 17 -0.56 6.67 14.81
C LEU A 17 0.65 5.87 15.32
N LYS A 18 1.72 6.54 15.76
CA LYS A 18 2.87 5.89 16.40
C LYS A 18 2.47 5.18 17.68
N PHE A 19 1.71 5.85 18.56
CA PHE A 19 1.17 5.24 19.77
C PHE A 19 0.36 3.98 19.45
N ILE A 20 -0.55 4.04 18.47
CA ILE A 20 -1.29 2.85 18.01
C ILE A 20 -0.33 1.75 17.56
N THR A 21 0.66 2.07 16.75
CA THR A 21 1.56 1.08 16.14
C THR A 21 2.50 0.44 17.16
N ASP A 22 3.10 1.24 18.03
CA ASP A 22 4.10 0.79 19.00
C ASP A 22 3.47 0.18 20.25
N ASP A 23 2.35 0.73 20.73
CA ASP A 23 1.73 0.33 22.02
C ASP A 23 0.46 -0.52 21.88
N ILE A 24 -0.21 -0.54 20.72
CA ILE A 24 -1.42 -1.35 20.52
C ILE A 24 -1.14 -2.51 19.56
N LEU A 25 -0.60 -2.23 18.37
CA LEU A 25 -0.36 -3.25 17.36
C LEU A 25 0.72 -4.25 17.80
N SER A 26 1.68 -3.83 18.63
CA SER A 26 2.69 -4.73 19.23
C SER A 26 2.09 -5.86 20.08
N TYR A 27 0.88 -5.68 20.61
CA TYR A 27 0.16 -6.70 21.38
C TYR A 27 -0.79 -7.54 20.52
N TYR A 28 -0.91 -7.28 19.22
CA TYR A 28 -1.72 -8.11 18.33
C TYR A 28 -1.20 -9.55 18.29
N GLY A 29 -2.13 -10.51 18.31
CA GLY A 29 -1.81 -11.93 18.48
C GLY A 29 -1.73 -12.39 19.93
N SER A 30 -1.88 -11.50 20.91
CA SER A 30 -2.25 -11.85 22.29
C SER A 30 -3.76 -12.14 22.40
N SER A 31 -4.19 -12.79 23.48
CA SER A 31 -5.62 -13.11 23.73
C SER A 31 -6.51 -11.87 23.95
N TYR A 32 -5.92 -10.68 24.07
CA TYR A 32 -6.61 -9.46 24.49
C TYR A 32 -7.21 -8.66 23.33
N VAL A 33 -6.72 -8.86 22.09
CA VAL A 33 -7.18 -8.09 20.92
C VAL A 33 -7.94 -9.01 19.98
N LYS A 34 -9.21 -8.69 19.71
CA LYS A 34 -10.02 -9.46 18.74
C LYS A 34 -9.52 -9.20 17.32
N LYS A 35 -9.56 -10.24 16.49
CA LYS A 35 -9.13 -10.17 15.08
C LYS A 35 -9.86 -9.06 14.31
N ASP A 36 -11.17 -8.97 14.47
CA ASP A 36 -12.01 -8.01 13.74
C ASP A 36 -11.69 -6.54 14.08
N GLU A 37 -11.34 -6.26 15.34
CA GLU A 37 -10.99 -4.90 15.80
C GLU A 37 -9.66 -4.46 15.18
N PHE A 38 -8.70 -5.38 15.11
CA PHE A 38 -7.43 -5.15 14.44
C PHE A 38 -7.58 -4.98 12.93
N GLU A 39 -8.38 -5.84 12.27
CA GLU A 39 -8.66 -5.69 10.83
C GLU A 39 -9.26 -4.32 10.52
N ARG A 40 -10.20 -3.83 11.35
CA ARG A 40 -10.76 -2.48 11.23
C ARG A 40 -9.70 -1.40 11.40
N LEU A 41 -8.82 -1.54 12.37
CA LEU A 41 -7.75 -0.57 12.62
C LEU A 41 -6.78 -0.49 11.44
N ILE A 42 -6.32 -1.64 10.92
CA ILE A 42 -5.46 -1.67 9.74
C ILE A 42 -6.19 -1.14 8.50
N HIS A 43 -7.48 -1.44 8.35
CA HIS A 43 -8.30 -0.88 7.27
C HIS A 43 -8.41 0.64 7.37
N ASN A 44 -8.54 1.19 8.58
CA ASN A 44 -8.55 2.63 8.80
C ASN A 44 -7.21 3.26 8.44
N ILE A 45 -6.08 2.65 8.83
CA ILE A 45 -4.74 3.12 8.40
C ILE A 45 -4.65 3.06 6.86
N GLY A 46 -5.16 1.98 6.25
CA GLY A 46 -5.29 1.82 4.80
C GLY A 46 -6.06 2.96 4.13
N ASN A 47 -7.23 3.31 4.66
CA ASN A 47 -8.07 4.38 4.12
C ASN A 47 -7.43 5.76 4.30
N ASN A 48 -6.83 6.02 5.46
CA ASN A 48 -6.14 7.28 5.74
C ASN A 48 -4.81 7.41 4.97
N SER A 49 -4.30 6.34 4.36
CA SER A 49 -3.16 6.41 3.43
C SER A 49 -3.53 6.94 2.04
N LYS A 50 -4.80 7.31 1.79
CA LYS A 50 -5.27 7.80 0.49
C LYS A 50 -5.00 9.29 0.35
N ILE A 51 -3.99 9.61 -0.44
CA ILE A 51 -3.62 10.99 -0.74
C ILE A 51 -4.61 11.58 -1.74
N SER A 52 -5.64 12.25 -1.23
CA SER A 52 -6.74 12.78 -2.04
C SER A 52 -6.62 14.30 -2.20
N TYR A 53 -6.43 14.76 -3.43
CA TYR A 53 -6.72 16.15 -3.79
C TYR A 53 -8.11 16.18 -4.43
N GLU A 54 -9.14 16.44 -3.62
CA GLU A 54 -10.55 16.42 -4.08
C GLU A 54 -10.95 17.63 -4.94
N ASN A 55 -10.07 18.63 -5.08
CA ASN A 55 -10.32 19.79 -5.94
C ASN A 55 -10.03 19.57 -7.44
N ASP A 56 -9.64 18.37 -7.87
CA ASP A 56 -9.72 18.03 -9.28
C ASP A 56 -11.21 17.84 -9.62
N GLU A 57 -11.86 18.83 -10.25
CA GLU A 57 -13.18 18.64 -10.91
C GLU A 57 -13.17 17.46 -11.91
N PHE A 58 -11.97 16.98 -12.27
CA PHE A 58 -11.69 15.81 -13.10
C PHE A 58 -11.62 14.47 -12.33
N SER A 59 -11.56 14.49 -10.99
CA SER A 59 -11.55 13.30 -10.12
C SER A 59 -12.93 12.72 -9.86
N LYS A 60 -13.99 13.38 -10.34
CA LYS A 60 -15.28 12.75 -10.62
C LYS A 60 -15.06 11.69 -11.69
N THR A 61 -14.52 10.54 -11.30
CA THR A 61 -14.52 9.36 -12.14
C THR A 61 -15.97 9.14 -12.56
N PRO A 62 -16.29 9.20 -13.87
CA PRO A 62 -17.62 8.82 -14.30
C PRO A 62 -17.81 7.38 -13.84
N SER A 63 -19.01 7.08 -13.35
CA SER A 63 -19.50 5.80 -12.84
C SER A 63 -19.38 4.60 -13.81
N PHE A 64 -18.63 4.75 -14.89
CA PHE A 64 -18.29 3.75 -15.91
C PHE A 64 -17.20 2.75 -15.49
N ILE A 65 -16.39 3.03 -14.45
CA ILE A 65 -15.30 2.09 -14.06
C ILE A 65 -15.84 0.84 -13.33
N ARG A 66 -17.10 0.82 -12.89
CA ARG A 66 -17.66 -0.33 -12.14
C ARG A 66 -17.83 -1.62 -12.95
N SER A 67 -17.74 -1.62 -14.29
CA SER A 67 -18.09 -2.81 -15.09
C SER A 67 -17.03 -3.36 -16.05
N SER A 68 -15.89 -2.70 -16.27
CA SER A 68 -15.00 -3.06 -17.40
C SER A 68 -13.65 -3.66 -17.03
N SER A 69 -13.24 -3.63 -15.76
CA SER A 69 -11.89 -4.04 -15.32
C SER A 69 -11.85 -5.37 -14.55
N GLN A 70 -12.97 -6.07 -14.39
CA GLN A 70 -13.03 -7.35 -13.67
C GLN A 70 -12.38 -8.53 -14.43
N HIS A 71 -12.03 -8.37 -15.70
CA HIS A 71 -11.51 -9.48 -16.53
C HIS A 71 -10.04 -9.39 -16.95
N LEU A 72 -9.27 -8.38 -16.52
CA LEU A 72 -7.87 -8.24 -16.95
C LEU A 72 -6.81 -8.80 -15.99
N PHE A 73 -7.18 -9.33 -14.82
CA PHE A 73 -6.21 -9.85 -13.86
C PHE A 73 -6.58 -11.24 -13.34
N PRO A 74 -5.73 -12.26 -13.54
CA PRO A 74 -5.99 -13.63 -13.09
C PRO A 74 -5.83 -13.83 -11.57
N TYR A 75 -5.53 -12.77 -10.81
CA TYR A 75 -5.34 -12.82 -9.36
C TYR A 75 -6.30 -11.84 -8.69
N SER A 76 -7.55 -12.28 -8.56
CA SER A 76 -8.54 -11.64 -7.70
C SER A 76 -8.31 -12.15 -6.29
N LEU A 77 -7.77 -11.32 -5.39
CA LEU A 77 -8.06 -11.52 -3.96
C LEU A 77 -9.57 -11.27 -3.80
N GLY A 78 -10.38 -12.33 -3.89
CA GLY A 78 -11.83 -12.27 -3.75
C GLY A 78 -12.33 -11.88 -2.35
N ILE A 79 -11.52 -11.19 -1.56
CA ILE A 79 -11.71 -10.97 -0.11
C ILE A 79 -12.23 -9.57 0.20
N TYR A 80 -12.08 -8.58 -0.70
CA TYR A 80 -12.51 -7.22 -0.41
C TYR A 80 -13.60 -6.78 -1.37
N LYS A 81 -14.86 -6.92 -0.93
CA LYS A 81 -15.94 -6.07 -1.43
C LYS A 81 -15.61 -4.65 -0.99
N ASP A 82 -15.64 -3.71 -1.94
CA ASP A 82 -15.51 -2.27 -1.72
C ASP A 82 -16.57 -1.78 -0.72
N GLN A 83 -16.30 -1.92 0.58
CA GLN A 83 -17.01 -1.21 1.63
C GLN A 83 -16.11 -0.06 2.05
N GLU A 84 -16.22 1.04 1.30
CA GLU A 84 -15.94 2.37 1.86
C GLU A 84 -16.78 2.49 3.14
N ILE A 85 -16.09 2.51 4.28
CA ILE A 85 -16.70 2.97 5.52
C ILE A 85 -16.61 4.49 5.43
N ASP A 86 -17.72 5.11 5.05
CA ASP A 86 -17.89 6.56 5.12
C ASP A 86 -17.82 6.97 6.59
N LEU A 87 -16.63 7.38 7.03
CA LEU A 87 -16.47 8.13 8.26
C LEU A 87 -17.04 9.53 8.00
N LEU A 88 -18.28 9.71 8.46
CA LEU A 88 -18.98 10.99 8.57
C LEU A 88 -18.02 12.13 8.94
N GLY A 89 -17.80 13.08 8.02
CA GLY A 89 -17.43 14.46 8.38
C GLY A 89 -16.23 15.12 7.71
N CYS A 90 -15.52 14.50 6.76
CA CYS A 90 -14.28 15.08 6.19
C CYS A 90 -14.27 15.27 4.66
N GLU A 91 -15.42 15.56 4.04
CA GLU A 91 -15.58 15.52 2.56
C GLU A 91 -15.13 16.77 1.78
N ASN A 92 -14.45 17.78 2.35
CA ASN A 92 -14.30 19.08 1.63
C ASN A 92 -13.05 19.93 1.91
N LEU A 93 -11.93 19.38 2.41
CA LEU A 93 -10.70 20.17 2.59
C LEU A 93 -9.58 19.70 1.63
N PRO A 94 -8.77 20.62 1.05
CA PRO A 94 -7.44 20.26 0.51
C PRO A 94 -6.73 19.32 1.49
N SER A 95 -5.95 18.33 1.02
CA SER A 95 -5.23 17.40 1.91
C SER A 95 -4.26 18.18 2.81
N PHE A 96 -4.73 18.68 3.94
CA PHE A 96 -3.92 19.36 4.94
C PHE A 96 -3.15 18.35 5.80
N ASN A 97 -3.27 17.07 5.47
CA ASN A 97 -2.74 15.92 6.18
C ASN A 97 -1.75 15.11 5.30
N GLU A 98 -1.15 15.71 4.26
CA GLU A 98 -0.23 15.00 3.34
C GLU A 98 0.83 14.18 4.10
N LYS A 99 1.40 14.73 5.17
CA LYS A 99 2.43 14.01 5.95
C LYS A 99 1.80 12.87 6.74
N PHE A 100 0.62 13.08 7.32
CA PHE A 100 -0.10 12.02 8.03
C PHE A 100 -0.52 10.88 7.10
N GLU A 101 -1.03 11.18 5.90
CA GLU A 101 -1.42 10.19 4.90
C GLU A 101 -0.20 9.38 4.42
N MET A 102 0.91 10.06 4.17
CA MET A 102 2.20 9.44 3.85
C MET A 102 2.72 8.58 4.99
N GLU A 103 2.57 9.01 6.26
CA GLU A 103 2.97 8.22 7.42
C GLU A 103 2.09 6.99 7.61
N CYS A 104 0.79 7.10 7.30
CA CYS A 104 -0.12 5.95 7.26
C CYS A 104 0.36 4.92 6.23
N LEU A 105 0.73 5.36 5.01
CA LEU A 105 1.29 4.48 3.98
C LEU A 105 2.62 3.85 4.42
N ASN A 106 3.51 4.65 5.01
CA ASN A 106 4.79 4.19 5.57
C ASN A 106 4.58 3.13 6.65
N THR A 107 3.59 3.32 7.52
CA THR A 107 3.22 2.37 8.58
C THR A 107 2.80 1.03 7.99
N LEU A 108 2.00 1.01 6.92
CA LEU A 108 1.63 -0.24 6.24
C LEU A 108 2.85 -1.00 5.70
N PHE A 109 3.81 -0.28 5.11
CA PHE A 109 5.08 -0.88 4.67
C PHE A 109 5.87 -1.45 5.84
N ASN A 110 6.03 -0.68 6.94
CA ASN A 110 6.78 -1.09 8.13
C ASN A 110 6.19 -2.34 8.78
N LEU A 111 4.85 -2.46 8.83
CA LEU A 111 4.15 -3.62 9.38
C LEU A 111 4.35 -4.91 8.54
N CYS A 112 4.63 -4.77 7.24
CA CYS A 112 4.86 -5.90 6.34
C CYS A 112 6.35 -6.25 6.16
N GLN A 113 7.25 -5.34 6.55
CA GLN A 113 8.69 -5.48 6.32
C GLN A 113 9.31 -6.61 7.14
N LEU A 114 10.24 -7.32 6.50
CA LEU A 114 11.17 -8.24 7.14
C LEU A 114 12.40 -7.45 7.61
N ASN A 115 12.56 -7.28 8.92
CA ASN A 115 13.72 -6.60 9.49
C ASN A 115 14.88 -7.58 9.68
N GLU A 116 16.06 -7.32 9.12
CA GLU A 116 17.21 -8.23 9.30
C GLU A 116 17.68 -8.35 10.77
N LYS A 117 17.36 -7.35 11.60
CA LYS A 117 17.59 -7.39 13.05
C LYS A 117 16.75 -8.47 13.75
N ASP A 118 15.59 -8.80 13.19
CA ASP A 118 14.70 -9.87 13.67
C ASP A 118 15.36 -11.26 13.56
N ASN A 119 16.36 -11.43 12.68
CA ASN A 119 17.11 -12.67 12.53
C ASN A 119 18.33 -12.78 13.46
N LYS A 120 18.78 -11.68 14.07
CA LYS A 120 20.00 -11.62 14.90
C LYS A 120 19.72 -11.42 16.39
N GLU A 121 18.64 -10.73 16.72
CA GLU A 121 18.23 -10.47 18.10
C GLU A 121 16.88 -11.16 18.37
N ASN A 122 16.94 -12.25 19.13
CA ASN A 122 15.86 -12.89 19.90
C ASN A 122 15.21 -14.14 19.29
N ASN A 123 15.60 -15.29 19.87
CA ASN A 123 14.91 -16.58 19.92
C ASN A 123 13.53 -16.50 20.62
N ASN A 124 12.73 -15.47 20.36
CA ASN A 124 11.37 -15.33 20.88
C ASN A 124 10.40 -15.60 19.74
N ASP A 125 10.18 -16.89 19.44
CA ASP A 125 9.27 -17.38 18.39
C ASP A 125 7.90 -16.68 18.44
N GLU A 126 7.42 -16.36 19.64
CA GLU A 126 6.14 -15.67 19.85
C GLU A 126 6.10 -14.28 19.19
N PHE A 127 7.18 -13.50 19.26
CA PHE A 127 7.22 -12.16 18.67
C PHE A 127 7.21 -12.22 17.14
N GLN A 128 7.91 -13.19 16.55
CA GLN A 128 7.89 -13.41 15.11
C GLN A 128 6.51 -13.86 14.63
N ILE A 129 5.85 -14.77 15.36
CA ILE A 129 4.49 -15.22 15.08
C ILE A 129 3.50 -14.06 15.13
N LYS A 130 3.59 -13.17 16.13
CA LYS A 130 2.73 -11.98 16.24
C LYS A 130 2.89 -11.08 15.03
N ARG A 131 4.12 -10.69 14.70
CA ARG A 131 4.39 -9.84 13.54
C ARG A 131 3.99 -10.51 12.21
N GLN A 132 4.08 -11.84 12.11
CA GLN A 132 3.59 -12.56 10.93
C GLN A 132 2.07 -12.40 10.78
N LYS A 133 1.31 -12.58 11.86
CA LYS A 133 -0.15 -12.38 11.84
C LYS A 133 -0.56 -10.95 11.50
N ILE A 134 0.19 -9.95 12.02
CA ILE A 134 0.01 -8.54 11.65
C ILE A 134 0.16 -8.40 10.14
N ALA A 135 1.29 -8.85 9.60
CA ALA A 135 1.61 -8.73 8.19
C ALA A 135 0.58 -9.46 7.29
N GLU A 136 0.06 -10.62 7.69
CA GLU A 136 -0.96 -11.37 6.94
C GLU A 136 -2.23 -10.54 6.71
N VAL A 137 -2.63 -9.74 7.69
CA VAL A 137 -3.80 -8.86 7.59
C VAL A 137 -3.46 -7.56 6.86
N THR A 138 -2.29 -6.98 7.10
CA THR A 138 -1.89 -5.68 6.53
C THR A 138 -1.52 -5.78 5.06
N TYR A 139 -0.93 -6.89 4.64
CA TYR A 139 -0.33 -7.00 3.32
C TYR A 139 -1.32 -6.91 2.15
N PRO A 140 -2.51 -7.53 2.18
CA PRO A 140 -3.54 -7.33 1.16
C PRO A 140 -3.93 -5.84 0.99
N ILE A 141 -4.03 -5.10 2.11
CA ILE A 141 -4.41 -3.69 2.12
C ILE A 141 -3.29 -2.84 1.53
N LEU A 142 -2.03 -3.11 1.90
CA LEU A 142 -0.86 -2.47 1.31
C LEU A 142 -0.81 -2.67 -0.21
N LEU A 143 -0.96 -3.92 -0.68
CA LEU A 143 -0.93 -4.23 -2.11
C LEU A 143 -2.05 -3.54 -2.88
N LEU A 144 -3.26 -3.47 -2.31
CA LEU A 144 -4.37 -2.76 -2.91
C LEU A 144 -4.08 -1.26 -3.02
N ARG A 145 -3.49 -0.65 -1.98
CA ARG A 145 -3.10 0.77 -1.98
C ARG A 145 -2.00 1.07 -3.01
N CYS A 146 -0.94 0.28 -3.05
CA CYS A 146 0.11 0.43 -4.06
C CYS A 146 -0.45 0.26 -5.48
N LYS A 147 -1.34 -0.71 -5.70
CA LYS A 147 -2.02 -0.90 -6.99
C LYS A 147 -2.83 0.33 -7.39
N LYS A 148 -3.64 0.87 -6.48
CA LYS A 148 -4.45 2.07 -6.73
C LYS A 148 -3.55 3.25 -7.09
N ALA A 149 -2.52 3.55 -6.30
CA ALA A 149 -1.58 4.64 -6.58
C ALA A 149 -0.92 4.52 -7.96
N LEU A 150 -0.43 3.32 -8.32
CA LEU A 150 0.17 3.05 -9.64
C LEU A 150 -0.83 3.29 -10.80
N LEU A 151 -2.05 2.77 -10.67
CA LEU A 151 -3.07 2.90 -11.73
C LEU A 151 -3.59 4.34 -11.84
N GLU A 152 -3.88 4.99 -10.72
CA GLU A 152 -4.32 6.40 -10.69
C GLU A 152 -3.26 7.33 -11.26
N TYR A 153 -1.99 7.09 -10.92
CA TYR A 153 -0.86 7.77 -11.55
C TYR A 153 -0.95 7.59 -13.06
N SER A 154 -0.94 6.33 -13.56
CA SER A 154 -0.99 6.00 -15.00
C SER A 154 -2.14 6.67 -15.75
N HIS A 155 -3.37 6.61 -15.21
CA HIS A 155 -4.55 7.22 -15.82
C HIS A 155 -4.44 8.75 -15.90
N THR A 156 -3.81 9.38 -14.90
CA THR A 156 -3.60 10.83 -14.91
C THR A 156 -2.61 11.24 -16.03
N PHE A 157 -1.73 10.35 -16.51
CA PHE A 157 -0.85 10.60 -17.67
C PHE A 157 -1.59 10.57 -19.01
N ASP A 158 -2.58 9.69 -19.17
CA ASP A 158 -3.34 9.64 -20.42
C ASP A 158 -4.13 10.94 -20.66
N ILE A 159 -4.44 11.67 -19.57
CA ILE A 159 -5.20 12.94 -19.57
C ILE A 159 -4.26 14.17 -19.65
N GLN A 160 -2.95 13.99 -19.44
CA GLN A 160 -1.95 15.04 -19.19
C GLN A 160 -1.55 15.92 -20.37
N ASN A 161 -2.16 15.78 -21.53
CA ASN A 161 -1.91 16.71 -22.64
C ASN A 161 -2.37 18.16 -22.35
N ARG A 162 -2.87 18.47 -21.14
CA ARG A 162 -3.45 19.79 -20.79
C ARG A 162 -2.98 20.43 -19.47
N CYS A 163 -2.54 19.69 -18.45
CA CYS A 163 -2.09 20.24 -17.16
C CYS A 163 -0.98 19.39 -16.49
N PRO A 164 -0.05 20.00 -15.73
CA PRO A 164 0.92 19.27 -14.91
C PRO A 164 0.24 18.53 -13.74
N LEU A 165 0.80 17.40 -13.30
CA LEU A 165 0.26 16.69 -12.12
C LEU A 165 0.39 17.53 -10.85
N PRO A 166 -0.52 17.35 -9.88
CA PRO A 166 -0.32 17.78 -8.52
C PRO A 166 1.00 17.20 -7.95
N ARG A 167 1.80 18.06 -7.31
CA ARG A 167 3.07 17.69 -6.64
C ARG A 167 2.92 16.44 -5.77
N VAL A 168 1.85 16.38 -5.00
CA VAL A 168 1.59 15.32 -4.02
C VAL A 168 1.42 13.95 -4.67
N LYS A 169 0.73 13.86 -5.82
CA LYS A 169 0.61 12.60 -6.58
C LYS A 169 1.96 12.13 -7.12
N GLN A 170 2.85 13.06 -7.45
CA GLN A 170 4.22 12.72 -7.82
C GLN A 170 5.02 12.21 -6.61
N GLU A 171 4.88 12.83 -5.45
CA GLU A 171 5.56 12.38 -4.22
C GLU A 171 5.06 11.01 -3.75
N GLU A 172 3.75 10.75 -3.83
CA GLU A 172 3.14 9.45 -3.53
C GLU A 172 3.76 8.34 -4.40
N ILE A 173 3.78 8.53 -5.73
CA ILE A 173 4.30 7.50 -6.63
C ILE A 173 5.81 7.27 -6.43
N GLU A 174 6.57 8.34 -6.19
CA GLU A 174 8.00 8.24 -5.93
C GLU A 174 8.25 7.46 -4.64
N PHE A 175 7.47 7.74 -3.59
CA PHE A 175 7.54 7.00 -2.35
C PHE A 175 7.16 5.53 -2.52
N VAL A 176 6.04 5.23 -3.17
CA VAL A 176 5.59 3.87 -3.43
C VAL A 176 6.65 3.09 -4.20
N LEU A 177 7.16 3.63 -5.31
CA LEU A 177 8.17 2.93 -6.13
C LEU A 177 9.48 2.72 -5.37
N LYS A 178 9.92 3.73 -4.59
CA LYS A 178 11.10 3.59 -3.73
C LYS A 178 10.91 2.45 -2.73
N GLN A 179 9.79 2.43 -2.03
CA GLN A 179 9.49 1.40 -1.04
C GLN A 179 9.36 0.01 -1.67
N LEU A 180 8.64 -0.12 -2.80
CA LEU A 180 8.53 -1.39 -3.52
C LEU A 180 9.90 -1.94 -3.92
N ASN A 181 10.83 -1.08 -4.33
CA ASN A 181 12.18 -1.50 -4.70
C ASN A 181 13.04 -1.91 -3.49
N THR A 182 12.88 -1.27 -2.33
CA THR A 182 13.73 -1.51 -1.16
C THR A 182 13.20 -2.57 -0.20
N ILE A 183 11.88 -2.69 -0.06
CA ILE A 183 11.27 -3.54 0.96
C ILE A 183 11.48 -5.02 0.62
N TYR A 184 11.88 -5.79 1.63
CA TYR A 184 11.71 -7.25 1.65
C TYR A 184 10.54 -7.54 2.54
N VAL A 185 9.53 -8.19 1.98
CA VAL A 185 8.30 -8.53 2.68
C VAL A 185 8.51 -9.88 3.39
N ARG A 186 7.82 -10.09 4.51
CA ARG A 186 7.79 -11.40 5.16
C ARG A 186 7.26 -12.47 4.20
N PRO A 187 7.80 -13.70 4.22
CA PRO A 187 7.32 -14.75 3.33
C PRO A 187 5.92 -15.22 3.73
N ASN A 188 5.25 -15.93 2.82
CA ASN A 188 3.95 -16.60 3.03
C ASN A 188 2.74 -15.68 3.33
N LEU A 189 2.78 -14.41 2.93
CA LEU A 189 1.65 -13.50 3.15
C LEU A 189 0.52 -13.64 2.11
N LEU A 190 0.80 -14.21 0.92
CA LEU A 190 -0.22 -14.51 -0.09
C LEU A 190 -0.65 -15.97 0.02
N GLN A 191 -1.70 -16.21 0.79
CA GLN A 191 -2.35 -17.52 0.83
C GLN A 191 -3.35 -17.60 -0.33
N ASN A 192 -2.89 -18.00 -1.51
CA ASN A 192 -3.78 -18.23 -2.64
C ASN A 192 -4.07 -19.73 -2.75
N THR A 193 -5.31 -20.12 -2.46
CA THR A 193 -5.80 -21.51 -2.54
C THR A 193 -5.80 -22.04 -3.97
N ASP A 194 -5.80 -21.15 -4.97
CA ASP A 194 -5.96 -21.51 -6.39
C ASP A 194 -4.63 -21.87 -7.08
N LEU A 195 -3.50 -21.82 -6.36
CA LEU A 195 -2.15 -22.01 -6.91
C LEU A 195 -1.62 -23.44 -6.80
N ASP A 196 -2.40 -24.39 -6.29
CA ASP A 196 -1.93 -25.77 -6.03
C ASP A 196 -1.46 -26.52 -7.28
N ASN A 197 -1.84 -26.06 -8.48
CA ASN A 197 -1.42 -26.65 -9.75
C ASN A 197 -0.18 -25.98 -10.40
N GLN A 198 0.39 -24.91 -9.82
CA GLN A 198 1.52 -24.16 -10.43
C GLN A 198 2.64 -23.90 -9.41
N SER A 199 3.48 -24.92 -9.19
CA SER A 199 4.56 -24.92 -8.18
C SER A 199 5.48 -23.70 -8.25
N PHE A 200 5.94 -23.32 -9.44
CA PHE A 200 6.84 -22.19 -9.63
C PHE A 200 6.19 -20.84 -9.27
N LYS A 201 4.93 -20.62 -9.65
CA LYS A 201 4.23 -19.37 -9.30
C LYS A 201 3.94 -19.28 -7.81
N LYS A 202 3.63 -20.41 -7.19
CA LYS A 202 3.45 -20.50 -5.73
C LYS A 202 4.73 -20.08 -5.01
N GLU A 203 5.88 -20.55 -5.47
CA GLU A 203 7.19 -20.17 -4.89
C GLU A 203 7.47 -18.67 -4.99
N LEU A 204 7.21 -18.04 -6.15
CA LEU A 204 7.42 -16.60 -6.34
C LEU A 204 6.48 -15.74 -5.47
N LEU A 205 5.21 -16.14 -5.35
CA LEU A 205 4.21 -15.39 -4.58
C LEU A 205 4.32 -15.61 -3.07
N LEU A 206 4.98 -16.67 -2.62
CA LEU A 206 5.29 -16.91 -1.21
C LEU A 206 6.63 -16.29 -0.79
N GLY A 207 7.46 -15.86 -1.74
CA GLY A 207 8.75 -15.24 -1.48
C GLY A 207 8.68 -13.81 -0.92
N SER A 208 9.84 -13.30 -0.50
CA SER A 208 10.00 -11.97 0.09
C SER A 208 9.83 -10.79 -0.88
N SER A 209 9.76 -11.09 -2.18
CA SER A 209 9.53 -10.12 -3.25
C SER A 209 8.16 -10.29 -3.91
N SER A 210 7.23 -10.99 -3.24
CA SER A 210 5.89 -11.31 -3.76
C SER A 210 5.10 -10.07 -4.20
N HIS A 211 5.34 -8.91 -3.59
CA HIS A 211 4.67 -7.65 -3.92
C HIS A 211 4.97 -7.21 -5.34
N LEU A 212 6.21 -7.39 -5.81
CA LEU A 212 6.62 -7.01 -7.17
C LEU A 212 5.95 -7.90 -8.22
N PHE A 213 5.80 -9.20 -7.93
CA PHE A 213 5.11 -10.13 -8.83
C PHE A 213 3.61 -9.83 -8.88
N TYR A 214 2.99 -9.52 -7.74
CA TYR A 214 1.59 -9.12 -7.68
C TYR A 214 1.33 -7.81 -8.43
N LEU A 215 2.22 -6.83 -8.28
CA LEU A 215 2.11 -5.50 -8.88
C LEU A 215 2.76 -5.40 -10.27
N TYR A 216 3.23 -6.50 -10.85
CA TYR A 216 3.94 -6.50 -12.13
C TYR A 216 3.16 -5.78 -13.24
N MET A 217 1.89 -6.08 -13.39
CA MET A 217 1.06 -5.47 -14.43
C MET A 217 0.76 -3.97 -14.19
N PRO A 218 0.38 -3.53 -12.97
CA PRO A 218 0.38 -2.11 -12.63
C PRO A 218 1.70 -1.41 -12.97
N LEU A 219 2.85 -1.98 -12.59
CA LEU A 219 4.17 -1.42 -12.89
C LEU A 219 4.39 -1.28 -14.41
N CYS A 220 4.09 -2.31 -15.20
CA CYS A 220 4.19 -2.25 -16.65
C CYS A 220 3.26 -1.19 -17.27
N THR A 221 2.08 -0.98 -16.68
CA THR A 221 1.14 0.05 -17.14
C THR A 221 1.72 1.45 -16.88
N CYS A 222 2.34 1.66 -15.72
CA CYS A 222 2.98 2.93 -15.37
C CYS A 222 4.17 3.31 -16.25
N LEU A 223 4.83 2.36 -16.93
CA LEU A 223 5.98 2.65 -17.82
C LEU A 223 5.64 3.62 -18.96
N LYS A 224 4.35 3.77 -19.29
CA LYS A 224 3.86 4.70 -20.31
C LYS A 224 3.93 6.18 -19.90
N THR A 225 4.31 6.48 -18.66
CA THR A 225 4.51 7.85 -18.18
C THR A 225 5.53 8.62 -19.03
N ASN A 226 5.43 9.95 -19.06
CA ASN A 226 6.45 10.81 -19.69
C ASN A 226 7.62 11.14 -18.75
N SER A 227 7.49 10.85 -17.45
CA SER A 227 8.54 11.16 -16.47
C SER A 227 9.68 10.14 -16.53
N GLU A 228 10.84 10.54 -17.05
CA GLU A 228 12.03 9.70 -17.10
C GLU A 228 12.47 9.21 -15.71
N LYS A 229 12.35 10.05 -14.69
CA LYS A 229 12.65 9.66 -13.30
C LYS A 229 11.79 8.47 -12.86
N ILE A 230 10.49 8.53 -13.11
CA ILE A 230 9.56 7.47 -12.72
C ILE A 230 9.77 6.21 -13.56
N LYS A 231 10.05 6.35 -14.86
CA LYS A 231 10.44 5.21 -15.71
C LYS A 231 11.64 4.46 -15.13
N LEU A 232 12.69 5.18 -14.73
CA LEU A 232 13.88 4.58 -14.13
C LEU A 232 13.54 3.83 -12.84
N MET A 233 12.73 4.42 -11.95
CA MET A 233 12.32 3.75 -10.70
C MET A 233 11.47 2.49 -10.95
N ILE A 234 10.60 2.51 -11.98
CA ILE A 234 9.84 1.31 -12.38
C ILE A 234 10.78 0.27 -12.99
N GLN A 235 11.73 0.68 -13.83
CA GLN A 235 12.74 -0.22 -14.40
C GLN A 235 13.55 -0.89 -13.30
N ASP A 236 13.96 -0.17 -12.26
CA ASP A 236 14.67 -0.75 -11.11
C ASP A 236 13.84 -1.83 -10.41
N CYS A 237 12.53 -1.59 -10.22
CA CYS A 237 11.62 -2.60 -9.66
C CYS A 237 11.55 -3.85 -10.56
N LEU A 238 11.46 -3.67 -11.88
CA LEU A 238 11.38 -4.78 -12.85
C LEU A 238 12.72 -5.52 -12.98
N ILE A 239 13.85 -4.83 -12.88
CA ILE A 239 15.18 -5.45 -12.81
C ILE A 239 15.29 -6.29 -11.54
N ARG A 240 14.77 -5.80 -10.40
CA ARG A 240 14.72 -6.58 -9.16
C ARG A 240 13.87 -7.85 -9.34
N VAL A 241 12.75 -7.78 -10.05
CA VAL A 241 11.96 -8.97 -10.43
C VAL A 241 12.82 -9.95 -11.23
N GLY A 242 13.53 -9.46 -12.27
CA GLY A 242 14.44 -10.27 -13.10
C GLY A 242 15.50 -11.00 -12.27
N LYS A 243 16.18 -10.28 -11.37
CA LYS A 243 17.19 -10.86 -10.47
C LYS A 243 16.64 -11.96 -9.58
N VAL A 244 15.41 -11.81 -9.08
CA VAL A 244 14.76 -12.82 -8.22
C VAL A 244 14.46 -14.11 -8.99
N ILE A 245 14.16 -14.02 -10.28
CA ILE A 245 13.92 -15.19 -11.15
C ILE A 245 15.17 -15.72 -11.85
N GLY A 246 16.34 -15.12 -11.60
CA GLY A 246 17.64 -15.56 -12.14
C GLY A 246 17.97 -15.06 -13.56
N LEU A 247 17.38 -13.94 -14.00
CA LEU A 247 17.71 -13.24 -15.26
C LEU A 247 18.78 -12.17 -15.05
#